data_AF-A0AAV6KXK8-F1
#
_entry.id   AF-A0AAV6KXK8-F1
#
_cell.length_a   1.000
_cell.length_b   1.000
_cell.length_c   1.000
_cell.angle_alpha   90.00
_cell.angle_beta   90.00
_cell.angle_gamma   90.00
#
_symmetry.space_group_name_H-M   'P 1'
#
loop_
_entity.id
_entity.type
_entity.pdbx_description
1 polymer ?
#
loop_
_entity_poly.entity_id
_entity_poly.type
_entity_poly.pdbx_seq_one_letter_code
_entity_poly.pdbx_strand_id
1 'polypeptide(L)'
;MNVVAGISVLLGTFIILFSELLLSIDIWAFLLTCKVRYCSLYDQGYTSIGSIHDTVPNALLGVNDSDNSKEKFRPAYLLPDGRLERAGRAKKCSPPVSGCFSSISNGLKSVDLHKNGMLKALVIAVGDEILFGSIADQLGPSLCRKLCSIGWTVSQIAVVRNDVDSVAEEVERRKSENDMVFIYGGVGPLHSDVTVAGVAKAFGVRVAPDEEFEEYLRHLISDKCTGDRNEMAQLPEGITELLHHEKLPVPLIKCQNVIILSATNIIELDREWDCLIELTRSSGFLALVGAFVSKHLRTTLSDVETAQPLSKLGLDFPDLSIGCYRESRYGSLVISFRGKDEARVEAAAEALRKKFHPGAFNEIN
;
A
#
# COMPACT_ATOMS: atom_id res chain seq x y z
N MET A 1 35.50 45.65 6.55
CA MET A 1 34.07 45.66 6.19
C MET A 1 33.56 44.27 5.77
N ASN A 2 33.99 43.20 6.46
CA ASN A 2 33.63 41.81 6.14
C ASN A 2 33.07 41.10 7.40
N VAL A 3 31.94 41.59 7.91
CA VAL A 3 31.18 40.93 9.00
C VAL A 3 29.67 40.92 8.73
N VAL A 4 29.17 41.69 7.76
CA VAL A 4 27.72 41.84 7.53
C VAL A 4 27.15 40.78 6.56
N ALA A 5 27.98 40.08 5.78
CA ALA A 5 27.52 39.04 4.85
C ALA A 5 27.26 37.67 5.53
N GLY A 6 27.83 37.41 6.72
CA GLY A 6 27.69 36.13 7.42
C GLY A 6 26.40 36.00 8.24
N ILE A 7 25.77 37.11 8.62
CA ILE A 7 24.58 37.10 9.50
C ILE A 7 23.28 36.94 8.70
N SER A 8 23.28 37.27 7.40
CA SER A 8 22.08 37.14 6.54
C SER A 8 21.82 35.71 6.07
N VAL A 9 22.86 34.86 5.95
CA VAL A 9 22.70 33.44 5.60
C VAL A 9 22.30 32.62 6.83
N LEU A 10 22.82 32.96 8.01
CA LEU A 10 22.48 32.29 9.27
C LEU A 10 21.02 32.52 9.71
N LEU A 11 20.41 33.69 9.42
CA LEU A 11 18.99 33.90 9.67
C LEU A 11 18.08 33.18 8.65
N GLY A 12 18.53 32.97 7.41
CA GLY A 12 17.79 32.19 6.41
C GLY A 12 17.70 30.71 6.79
N THR A 13 18.78 30.15 7.35
CA THR A 13 18.81 28.76 7.82
C THR A 13 18.07 28.57 9.14
N PHE A 14 18.07 29.58 10.04
CA PHE A 14 17.34 29.51 11.32
C PHE A 14 15.81 29.53 11.17
N ILE A 15 15.28 30.16 10.13
CA ILE A 15 13.83 30.24 9.90
C ILE A 15 13.31 28.99 9.19
N ILE A 16 14.17 28.27 8.47
CA ILE A 16 13.84 26.97 7.88
C ILE A 16 13.91 25.86 8.95
N LEU A 17 14.80 25.98 9.94
CA LEU A 17 14.95 25.04 11.07
C LEU A 17 13.88 25.16 12.17
N PHE A 18 13.02 26.20 12.15
CA PHE A 18 11.97 26.40 13.16
C PHE A 18 10.55 26.29 12.60
N SER A 19 10.42 25.94 11.33
CA SER A 19 9.16 25.75 10.62
C SER A 19 8.57 24.35 10.81
N GLU A 20 9.24 23.44 11.51
CA GLU A 20 8.88 22.02 11.60
C GLU A 20 8.08 21.64 12.86
N LEU A 21 7.67 22.60 13.71
CA LEU A 21 6.98 22.28 14.97
C LEU A 21 5.67 23.03 15.24
N LEU A 22 5.10 23.67 14.22
CA LEU A 22 4.07 24.67 14.43
C LEU A 22 3.08 24.58 13.26
N LEU A 23 1.79 24.37 13.57
CA LEU A 23 0.72 24.40 12.56
C LEU A 23 0.94 25.64 11.67
N SER A 24 0.64 25.61 10.37
CA SER A 24 1.01 26.72 9.45
C SER A 24 0.68 28.14 9.97
N ILE A 25 -0.33 28.28 10.84
CA ILE A 25 -0.68 29.48 11.62
C ILE A 25 0.51 30.08 12.39
N ASP A 26 1.32 29.24 13.00
CA ASP A 26 2.33 29.63 13.98
C ASP A 26 3.63 30.12 13.29
N ILE A 27 3.96 29.60 12.11
CA ILE A 27 5.07 30.10 11.27
C ILE A 27 4.75 31.49 10.75
N TRP A 28 3.52 31.70 10.27
CA TRP A 28 3.09 33.01 9.79
C TRP A 28 3.07 34.05 10.92
N ALA A 29 2.64 33.66 12.12
CA ALA A 29 2.72 34.52 13.29
C ALA A 29 4.16 34.97 13.58
N PHE A 30 5.14 34.06 13.49
CA PHE A 30 6.55 34.38 13.65
C PHE A 30 7.06 35.33 12.56
N LEU A 31 6.82 35.00 11.27
CA LEU A 31 7.29 35.81 10.13
C LEU A 31 6.76 37.25 10.19
N LEU A 32 5.48 37.42 10.53
CA LEU A 32 4.84 38.74 10.63
C LEU A 32 5.33 39.50 11.87
N THR A 33 5.45 38.84 13.02
CA THR A 33 5.88 39.47 14.28
C THR A 33 7.34 39.92 14.19
N CYS A 34 8.21 39.08 13.64
CA CYS A 34 9.63 39.37 13.48
C CYS A 34 9.94 40.19 12.22
N LYS A 35 8.92 40.56 11.43
CA LYS A 35 9.04 41.32 10.16
C LYS A 35 10.07 40.70 9.21
N VAL A 36 10.09 39.38 9.14
CA VAL A 36 10.97 38.62 8.26
C VAL A 36 10.47 38.80 6.83
N ARG A 37 11.39 39.06 5.89
CA ARG A 37 11.03 39.12 4.46
C ARG A 37 10.69 37.72 3.95
N TYR A 38 9.53 37.59 3.30
CA TYR A 38 9.10 36.37 2.62
C TYR A 38 8.76 36.65 1.14
N CYS A 39 8.52 35.59 0.36
CA CYS A 39 8.24 35.71 -1.07
C CYS A 39 6.90 36.43 -1.32
N SER A 40 6.87 37.44 -2.19
CA SER A 40 5.67 38.23 -2.50
C SER A 40 4.54 37.45 -3.19
N LEU A 41 4.79 36.23 -3.65
CA LEU A 41 3.74 35.33 -4.14
C LEU A 41 2.82 34.86 -3.02
N TYR A 42 3.30 34.78 -1.77
CA TYR A 42 2.45 34.43 -0.63
C TYR A 42 1.37 35.49 -0.37
N ASP A 43 1.61 36.76 -0.73
CA ASP A 43 0.58 37.81 -0.66
C ASP A 43 -0.48 37.68 -1.76
N GLN A 44 -0.22 36.86 -2.77
CA GLN A 44 -1.07 36.63 -3.95
C GLN A 44 -1.81 35.28 -3.89
N GLY A 45 -1.97 34.70 -2.70
CA GLY A 45 -2.73 33.46 -2.49
C GLY A 45 -1.98 32.16 -2.72
N TYR A 46 -0.70 32.20 -3.07
CA TYR A 46 0.12 30.98 -3.14
C TYR A 46 0.45 30.53 -1.72
N THR A 47 0.08 29.31 -1.34
CA THR A 47 0.32 28.78 0.01
C THR A 47 1.43 27.74 0.06
N SER A 48 1.88 27.25 -1.10
CA SER A 48 3.04 26.37 -1.26
C SER A 48 3.66 26.64 -2.62
N ILE A 49 4.95 27.02 -2.65
CA ILE A 49 5.66 27.34 -3.89
C ILE A 49 6.50 26.12 -4.32
N GLY A 50 6.25 25.61 -5.52
CA GLY A 50 7.01 24.54 -6.17
C GLY A 50 7.68 25.03 -7.45
N SER A 51 7.41 24.34 -8.55
CA SER A 51 7.82 24.73 -9.90
C SER A 51 6.83 25.72 -10.52
N ILE A 52 7.24 26.45 -11.55
CA ILE A 52 6.35 27.32 -12.34
C ILE A 52 5.26 26.55 -13.10
N HIS A 53 5.32 25.22 -13.14
CA HIS A 53 4.39 24.35 -13.87
C HIS A 53 3.36 23.62 -13.01
N ASP A 54 3.55 23.59 -11.68
CA ASP A 54 2.73 22.81 -10.75
C ASP A 54 2.16 23.65 -9.60
N THR A 55 2.38 24.97 -9.64
CA THR A 55 2.05 25.89 -8.55
C THR A 55 0.97 26.86 -9.02
N VAL A 56 -0.20 26.79 -8.40
CA VAL A 56 -1.32 27.72 -8.60
C VAL A 56 -1.76 28.34 -7.26
N PRO A 57 -2.42 29.52 -7.27
CA PRO A 57 -2.99 30.11 -6.05
C PRO A 57 -3.99 29.17 -5.38
N ASN A 58 -4.05 29.21 -4.05
CA ASN A 58 -4.99 28.42 -3.28
C ASN A 58 -6.41 28.97 -3.45
N ALA A 59 -7.32 28.14 -3.97
CA ALA A 59 -8.70 28.52 -4.25
C ALA A 59 -9.46 29.03 -3.00
N LEU A 60 -9.11 28.55 -1.81
CA LEU A 60 -9.75 28.95 -0.55
C LEU A 60 -9.42 30.38 -0.13
N LEU A 61 -8.38 30.98 -0.72
CA LEU A 61 -8.01 32.37 -0.52
C LEU A 61 -8.63 33.29 -1.57
N GLY A 62 -9.39 32.77 -2.53
CA GLY A 62 -10.06 33.56 -3.55
C GLY A 62 -11.06 34.55 -2.96
N VAL A 63 -11.05 35.79 -3.44
CA VAL A 63 -12.04 36.81 -3.13
C VAL A 63 -12.99 36.92 -4.31
N ASN A 64 -14.23 36.51 -4.12
CA ASN A 64 -15.30 36.71 -5.10
C ASN A 64 -15.71 38.19 -5.09
N ASP A 65 -15.01 39.01 -5.88
CA ASP A 65 -15.38 40.40 -6.13
C ASP A 65 -16.22 40.42 -7.42
N SER A 66 -17.50 40.74 -7.32
CA SER A 66 -18.48 40.64 -8.41
C SER A 66 -18.28 41.65 -9.55
N ASP A 67 -17.19 42.43 -9.55
CA ASP A 67 -17.05 43.58 -10.45
C ASP A 67 -15.64 43.85 -10.99
N ASN A 68 -14.75 42.85 -11.09
CA ASN A 68 -13.54 43.00 -11.89
C ASN A 68 -12.93 41.66 -12.35
N SER A 69 -12.52 41.59 -13.62
CA SER A 69 -12.08 40.39 -14.33
C SER A 69 -10.69 39.85 -13.94
N LYS A 70 -10.25 40.05 -12.68
CA LYS A 70 -9.00 39.51 -12.15
C LYS A 70 -9.28 38.85 -10.81
N GLU A 71 -9.08 37.54 -10.74
CA GLU A 71 -9.13 36.77 -9.50
C GLU A 71 -8.15 37.39 -8.49
N LYS A 72 -8.70 37.98 -7.42
CA LYS A 72 -7.91 38.48 -6.30
C LYS A 72 -7.85 37.41 -5.24
N PHE A 73 -6.67 37.16 -4.70
CA PHE A 73 -6.48 36.22 -3.61
C PHE A 73 -6.03 36.94 -2.34
N ARG A 74 -6.43 36.40 -1.20
CA ARG A 74 -5.95 36.78 0.12
C ARG A 74 -4.54 36.22 0.35
N PRO A 75 -3.72 36.86 1.21
CA PRO A 75 -2.42 36.34 1.58
C PRO A 75 -2.48 34.95 2.24
N ALA A 76 -1.41 34.17 2.07
CA ALA A 76 -1.28 32.79 2.53
C ALA A 76 -1.48 32.61 4.05
N TYR A 77 -1.10 33.61 4.85
CA TYR A 77 -1.28 33.60 6.31
C TYR A 77 -2.74 33.71 6.76
N LEU A 78 -3.68 34.00 5.84
CA LEU A 78 -5.12 34.00 6.11
C LEU A 78 -5.77 32.64 5.82
N LEU A 79 -4.99 31.60 5.50
CA LEU A 79 -5.51 30.26 5.31
C LEU A 79 -5.98 29.68 6.66
N PRO A 80 -7.26 29.27 6.78
CA PRO A 80 -7.83 28.85 8.06
C PRO A 80 -7.38 27.46 8.53
N ASP A 81 -6.96 26.59 7.59
CA ASP A 81 -6.46 25.25 7.90
C ASP A 81 -5.11 25.03 7.21
N GLY A 82 -4.05 24.86 8.01
CA GLY A 82 -2.70 24.63 7.51
C GLY A 82 -2.55 23.34 6.72
N ARG A 83 -3.39 22.34 6.95
CA ARG A 83 -3.37 21.08 6.17
C ARG A 83 -3.67 21.30 4.68
N LEU A 84 -4.27 22.45 4.34
CA LEU A 84 -4.65 22.83 2.98
C LEU A 84 -3.59 23.71 2.29
N GLU A 85 -2.44 23.94 2.91
CA GLU A 85 -1.34 24.75 2.35
C GLU A 85 -0.89 24.25 0.96
N ARG A 86 -1.03 22.95 0.67
CA ARG A 86 -0.64 22.33 -0.61
C ARG A 86 -1.80 22.17 -1.60
N ALA A 87 -2.99 22.68 -1.32
CA ALA A 87 -4.14 22.61 -2.23
C ALA A 87 -3.90 23.35 -3.56
N GLY A 88 -2.95 24.30 -3.59
CA GLY A 88 -2.50 24.97 -4.81
C GLY A 88 -1.53 24.16 -5.70
N ARG A 89 -1.23 22.90 -5.37
CA ARG A 89 -0.39 22.04 -6.21
C ARG A 89 -1.25 21.22 -7.16
N ALA A 90 -1.57 21.78 -8.33
CA ALA A 90 -2.39 21.10 -9.33
C ALA A 90 -1.51 20.26 -10.28
N LYS A 91 -1.72 18.93 -10.30
CA LYS A 91 -1.30 18.07 -11.42
C LYS A 91 -2.12 18.49 -12.66
N LYS A 92 -1.46 18.79 -13.77
CA LYS A 92 -2.11 19.01 -15.07
C LYS A 92 -2.68 17.67 -15.58
N CYS A 93 -3.90 17.33 -15.21
CA CYS A 93 -4.70 16.34 -15.94
C CYS A 93 -5.07 16.96 -17.30
N SER A 94 -4.73 16.28 -18.39
CA SER A 94 -5.23 16.58 -19.74
C SER A 94 -6.77 16.51 -19.76
N PRO A 95 -7.45 17.31 -20.60
CA PRO A 95 -8.90 17.47 -20.50
C PRO A 95 -9.63 16.21 -21.00
N PRO A 96 -10.71 15.78 -20.33
CA PRO A 96 -11.65 14.81 -20.89
C PRO A 96 -12.52 15.51 -21.94
N VAL A 97 -12.76 14.80 -23.04
CA VAL A 97 -13.72 15.21 -24.07
C VAL A 97 -15.12 15.29 -23.44
N SER A 98 -15.78 16.42 -23.72
CA SER A 98 -17.15 16.81 -23.42
C SER A 98 -18.16 15.66 -23.29
N GLY A 99 -18.88 15.66 -22.17
CA GLY A 99 -20.05 14.83 -21.90
C GLY A 99 -20.71 15.21 -20.58
N CYS A 100 -21.34 16.38 -20.54
CA CYS A 100 -22.06 16.94 -19.40
C CYS A 100 -23.23 16.04 -18.96
N PHE A 101 -23.26 15.64 -17.68
CA PHE A 101 -24.50 15.66 -16.90
C PHE A 101 -24.21 16.08 -15.46
N SER A 102 -25.02 17.04 -15.02
CA SER A 102 -24.91 17.87 -13.83
C SER A 102 -25.13 17.11 -12.52
N SER A 103 -24.35 17.53 -11.55
CA SER A 103 -24.41 17.31 -10.10
C SER A 103 -25.83 17.28 -9.50
N ILE A 104 -26.07 16.29 -8.64
CA ILE A 104 -26.84 16.47 -7.40
C ILE A 104 -25.96 15.93 -6.26
N SER A 105 -25.41 16.86 -5.49
CA SER A 105 -24.87 16.61 -4.16
C SER A 105 -26.00 16.17 -3.22
N ASN A 106 -25.77 15.12 -2.42
CA ASN A 106 -26.10 15.09 -1.00
C ASN A 106 -25.69 13.77 -0.35
N GLY A 107 -25.02 13.88 0.80
CA GLY A 107 -25.27 12.97 1.92
C GLY A 107 -24.39 11.73 2.02
N LEU A 108 -23.37 11.87 2.88
CA LEU A 108 -22.80 10.82 3.72
C LEU A 108 -23.75 9.63 4.04
N LYS A 109 -23.44 8.47 3.46
CA LYS A 109 -23.59 7.10 4.00
C LYS A 109 -22.50 6.28 3.31
N SER A 110 -21.33 5.97 3.89
CA SER A 110 -21.11 5.11 5.06
C SER A 110 -22.07 3.93 5.08
N VAL A 111 -21.50 2.74 4.87
CA VAL A 111 -22.08 1.39 4.95
C VAL A 111 -22.85 0.92 3.70
N ASP A 112 -22.48 -0.27 3.21
CA ASP A 112 -23.12 -1.12 2.18
C ASP A 112 -22.68 -1.02 0.70
N LEU A 113 -21.37 -1.20 0.41
CA LEU A 113 -20.90 -1.63 -0.93
C LEU A 113 -20.00 -2.88 -0.95
N HIS A 114 -19.58 -3.41 0.20
CA HIS A 114 -18.78 -4.65 0.32
C HIS A 114 -19.59 -5.85 0.81
N LYS A 115 -20.75 -6.12 0.21
CA LYS A 115 -21.55 -7.32 0.55
C LYS A 115 -21.34 -8.54 -0.36
N ASN A 116 -20.42 -8.49 -1.33
CA ASN A 116 -20.02 -9.69 -2.09
C ASN A 116 -18.75 -9.55 -2.96
N GLY A 117 -17.94 -8.51 -2.79
CA GLY A 117 -16.71 -8.32 -3.57
C GLY A 117 -15.58 -9.22 -3.07
N MET A 118 -14.99 -10.02 -3.96
CA MET A 118 -13.80 -10.82 -3.65
C MET A 118 -12.59 -9.88 -3.50
N LEU A 119 -12.09 -9.73 -2.27
CA LEU A 119 -10.90 -8.94 -1.99
C LEU A 119 -9.66 -9.57 -2.63
N LYS A 120 -8.86 -8.75 -3.30
CA LYS A 120 -7.67 -9.18 -4.02
C LYS A 120 -6.40 -8.67 -3.35
N ALA A 121 -5.45 -9.57 -3.16
CA ALA A 121 -4.11 -9.26 -2.71
C ALA A 121 -3.08 -9.54 -3.82
N LEU A 122 -2.08 -8.67 -3.92
CA LEU A 122 -0.83 -8.93 -4.63
C LEU A 122 0.27 -9.24 -3.60
N VAL A 123 1.15 -10.18 -3.92
CA VAL A 123 2.36 -10.45 -3.14
C VAL A 123 3.58 -10.16 -3.99
N ILE A 124 4.52 -9.36 -3.49
CA ILE A 124 5.79 -9.02 -4.13
C ILE A 124 6.94 -9.46 -3.23
N ALA A 125 7.83 -10.28 -3.77
CA ALA A 125 9.12 -10.62 -3.17
C ALA A 125 10.21 -9.76 -3.82
N VAL A 126 11.05 -9.11 -3.02
CA VAL A 126 12.22 -8.36 -3.49
C VAL A 126 13.48 -9.10 -3.08
N GLY A 127 14.25 -9.57 -4.07
CA GLY A 127 15.44 -10.37 -3.78
C GLY A 127 16.08 -10.96 -5.04
N ASP A 128 17.27 -10.49 -5.39
CA ASP A 128 18.07 -11.06 -6.47
C ASP A 128 18.44 -12.52 -6.21
N GLU A 129 18.69 -12.88 -4.96
CA GLU A 129 19.00 -14.25 -4.54
C GLU A 129 17.88 -15.26 -4.81
N ILE A 130 16.62 -14.79 -4.79
CA ILE A 130 15.44 -15.56 -5.19
C ILE A 130 15.44 -15.72 -6.71
N LEU A 131 15.66 -14.63 -7.46
CA LEU A 131 15.71 -14.65 -8.92
C LEU A 131 16.87 -15.50 -9.47
N PHE A 132 18.01 -15.50 -8.79
CA PHE A 132 19.18 -16.32 -9.12
C PHE A 132 18.99 -17.79 -8.70
N GLY A 133 17.92 -18.12 -7.95
CA GLY A 133 17.67 -19.46 -7.44
C GLY A 133 18.69 -19.93 -6.39
N SER A 134 19.43 -18.99 -5.78
CA SER A 134 20.38 -19.31 -4.70
C SER A 134 19.65 -19.64 -3.40
N ILE A 135 18.48 -19.04 -3.19
CA ILE A 135 17.58 -19.30 -2.07
C ILE A 135 16.16 -19.54 -2.63
N ALA A 136 15.47 -20.55 -2.10
CA ALA A 136 14.07 -20.79 -2.42
C ALA A 136 13.16 -19.88 -1.58
N ASP A 137 12.22 -19.19 -2.22
CA ASP A 137 11.23 -18.39 -1.52
C ASP A 137 10.26 -19.26 -0.70
N GLN A 138 10.26 -19.04 0.61
CA GLN A 138 9.36 -19.71 1.56
C GLN A 138 8.25 -18.78 2.04
N LEU A 139 8.48 -17.46 2.03
CA LEU A 139 7.58 -16.47 2.61
C LEU A 139 6.34 -16.29 1.75
N GLY A 140 6.51 -16.22 0.43
CA GLY A 140 5.42 -16.03 -0.53
C GLY A 140 4.32 -17.08 -0.41
N PRO A 141 4.64 -18.38 -0.52
CA PRO A 141 3.65 -19.45 -0.34
C PRO A 141 2.98 -19.42 1.04
N SER A 142 3.72 -19.06 2.10
CA SER A 142 3.16 -18.96 3.46
C SER A 142 2.17 -17.82 3.59
N LEU A 143 2.53 -16.64 3.07
CA LEU A 143 1.68 -15.46 3.05
C LEU A 143 0.41 -15.69 2.21
N CYS A 144 0.51 -16.40 1.08
CA CYS A 144 -0.65 -16.79 0.29
C CYS A 144 -1.65 -17.64 1.09
N ARG A 145 -1.16 -18.63 1.87
CA ARG A 145 -2.03 -19.45 2.73
C ARG A 145 -2.71 -18.60 3.80
N LYS A 146 -1.97 -17.69 4.41
CA LYS A 146 -2.46 -16.76 5.43
C LYS A 146 -3.53 -15.80 4.88
N LEU A 147 -3.33 -15.22 3.70
CA LEU A 147 -4.32 -14.37 3.04
C LEU A 147 -5.59 -15.17 2.68
N CYS A 148 -5.43 -16.38 2.15
CA CYS A 148 -6.56 -17.25 1.87
C CYS A 148 -7.36 -17.60 3.15
N SER A 149 -6.69 -17.79 4.29
CA SER A 149 -7.39 -18.15 5.54
C SER A 149 -8.24 -17.01 6.09
N ILE A 150 -7.94 -15.75 5.75
CA ILE A 150 -8.78 -14.59 6.10
C ILE A 150 -9.76 -14.19 4.98
N GLY A 151 -9.86 -15.00 3.93
CA GLY A 151 -10.85 -14.83 2.87
C GLY A 151 -10.43 -13.90 1.73
N TRP A 152 -9.13 -13.61 1.61
CA TRP A 152 -8.56 -12.83 0.52
C TRP A 152 -8.07 -13.74 -0.60
N THR A 153 -8.28 -13.32 -1.84
CA THR A 153 -7.79 -14.03 -3.03
C THR A 153 -6.48 -13.40 -3.46
N VAL A 154 -5.41 -14.20 -3.53
CA VAL A 154 -4.13 -13.72 -4.08
C VAL A 154 -4.21 -13.78 -5.60
N SER A 155 -4.07 -12.63 -6.26
CA SER A 155 -4.16 -12.50 -7.72
C SER A 155 -2.86 -12.95 -8.40
N GLN A 156 -1.72 -12.60 -7.80
CA GLN A 156 -0.40 -12.85 -8.35
C GLN A 156 0.63 -12.85 -7.21
N ILE A 157 1.69 -13.64 -7.37
CA ILE A 157 2.96 -13.45 -6.69
C ILE A 157 4.01 -13.03 -7.72
N ALA A 158 4.75 -11.96 -7.43
CA ALA A 158 5.83 -11.46 -8.26
C ALA A 158 7.15 -11.53 -7.49
N VAL A 159 8.25 -11.84 -8.18
CA VAL A 159 9.60 -11.69 -7.64
C VAL A 159 10.31 -10.63 -8.49
N VAL A 160 10.85 -9.60 -7.85
CA VAL A 160 11.52 -8.48 -8.51
C VAL A 160 12.96 -8.34 -8.02
N ARG A 161 13.78 -7.65 -8.82
CA ARG A 161 15.19 -7.39 -8.50
C ARG A 161 15.34 -6.43 -7.34
N ASN A 162 16.52 -6.45 -6.71
CA ASN A 162 16.97 -5.46 -5.73
C ASN A 162 17.31 -4.11 -6.42
N ASP A 163 16.35 -3.57 -7.16
CA ASP A 163 16.43 -2.33 -7.92
C ASP A 163 15.16 -1.49 -7.69
N VAL A 164 15.35 -0.20 -7.38
CA VAL A 164 14.26 0.73 -7.03
C VAL A 164 13.22 0.81 -8.14
N ASP A 165 13.67 0.81 -9.39
CA ASP A 165 12.80 0.96 -10.56
C ASP A 165 11.96 -0.30 -10.77
N SER A 166 12.59 -1.47 -10.61
CA SER A 166 11.92 -2.78 -10.67
C SER A 166 10.81 -2.91 -9.62
N VAL A 167 11.05 -2.48 -8.37
CA VAL A 167 10.02 -2.47 -7.32
C VAL A 167 8.92 -1.46 -7.65
N ALA A 168 9.31 -0.24 -8.07
CA ALA A 168 8.36 0.83 -8.35
C ALA A 168 7.38 0.47 -9.47
N GLU A 169 7.88 -0.10 -10.56
CA GLU A 169 7.09 -0.53 -11.71
C GLU A 169 6.04 -1.58 -11.32
N GLU A 170 6.41 -2.61 -10.54
CA GLU A 170 5.47 -3.67 -10.17
C GLU A 170 4.39 -3.16 -9.18
N VAL A 171 4.78 -2.30 -8.24
CA VAL A 171 3.81 -1.64 -7.34
C VAL A 171 2.87 -0.73 -8.12
N GLU A 172 3.40 0.14 -8.98
CA GLU A 172 2.60 1.08 -9.76
C GLU A 172 1.61 0.38 -10.69
N ARG A 173 2.06 -0.70 -11.36
CA ARG A 173 1.25 -1.47 -12.29
C ARG A 173 0.03 -2.12 -11.64
N ARG A 174 0.11 -2.46 -10.36
CA ARG A 174 -0.89 -3.35 -9.72
C ARG A 174 -1.59 -2.78 -8.51
N LYS A 175 -1.14 -1.63 -7.97
CA LYS A 175 -1.79 -0.98 -6.82
C LYS A 175 -3.25 -0.57 -7.05
N SER A 176 -3.66 -0.36 -8.30
CA SER A 176 -5.05 0.01 -8.65
C SER A 176 -5.96 -1.20 -8.93
N GLU A 177 -5.38 -2.36 -9.24
CA GLU A 177 -6.12 -3.59 -9.55
C GLU A 177 -6.38 -4.48 -8.33
N ASN A 178 -5.65 -4.24 -7.24
CA ASN A 178 -5.70 -5.02 -6.01
C ASN A 178 -6.06 -4.14 -4.82
N ASP A 179 -6.85 -4.70 -3.90
CA ASP A 179 -7.27 -4.01 -2.69
C ASP A 179 -6.10 -3.83 -1.71
N MET A 180 -5.14 -4.76 -1.71
CA MET A 180 -3.92 -4.69 -0.90
C MET A 180 -2.72 -5.28 -1.64
N VAL A 181 -1.54 -4.70 -1.41
CA VAL A 181 -0.25 -5.21 -1.87
C VAL A 181 0.59 -5.53 -0.64
N PHE A 182 1.14 -6.74 -0.60
CA PHE A 182 2.10 -7.15 0.42
C PHE A 182 3.45 -7.27 -0.23
N ILE A 183 4.46 -6.63 0.34
CA ILE A 183 5.84 -6.69 -0.14
C ILE A 183 6.76 -7.13 0.99
N TYR A 184 7.71 -8.01 0.68
CA TYR A 184 8.72 -8.47 1.63
C TYR A 184 10.09 -8.58 0.94
N GLY A 185 11.14 -8.56 1.76
CA GLY A 185 12.53 -8.49 1.28
C GLY A 185 12.93 -7.05 0.91
N GLY A 186 14.24 -6.82 0.81
CA GLY A 186 14.81 -5.51 0.49
C GLY A 186 14.49 -4.41 1.52
N VAL A 187 14.39 -4.76 2.80
CA VAL A 187 14.12 -3.85 3.92
C VAL A 187 15.24 -4.01 4.95
N GLY A 188 16.01 -2.95 5.17
CA GLY A 188 17.18 -2.97 6.03
C GLY A 188 18.15 -1.83 5.71
N PRO A 189 19.37 -1.86 6.29
CA PRO A 189 20.37 -0.82 6.13
C PRO A 189 21.35 -1.08 4.98
N LEU A 190 21.15 -2.11 4.15
CA LEU A 190 22.06 -2.45 3.06
C LEU A 190 21.69 -1.68 1.79
N HIS A 191 22.68 -1.45 0.94
CA HIS A 191 22.46 -0.82 -0.38
C HIS A 191 21.47 -1.59 -1.28
N SER A 192 21.28 -2.89 -1.03
CA SER A 192 20.30 -3.73 -1.72
C SER A 192 18.89 -3.61 -1.16
N ASP A 193 18.70 -2.93 -0.02
CA ASP A 193 17.41 -2.74 0.63
C ASP A 193 16.63 -1.58 -0.01
N VAL A 194 16.08 -1.88 -1.19
CA VAL A 194 15.46 -0.88 -2.08
C VAL A 194 13.94 -0.76 -1.93
N THR A 195 13.30 -1.60 -1.12
CA THR A 195 11.84 -1.75 -1.11
C THR A 195 11.12 -0.47 -0.76
N VAL A 196 11.57 0.22 0.29
CA VAL A 196 10.96 1.47 0.76
C VAL A 196 11.08 2.58 -0.29
N ALA A 197 12.27 2.71 -0.91
CA ALA A 197 12.51 3.67 -1.98
C ALA A 197 11.67 3.35 -3.24
N GLY A 198 11.54 2.07 -3.60
CA GLY A 198 10.70 1.63 -4.71
C GLY A 198 9.22 1.94 -4.48
N VAL A 199 8.71 1.70 -3.28
CA VAL A 199 7.34 2.07 -2.89
C VAL A 199 7.15 3.59 -2.96
N ALA A 200 8.08 4.39 -2.43
CA ALA A 200 8.02 5.85 -2.53
C ALA A 200 7.94 6.32 -4.00
N LYS A 201 8.81 5.77 -4.85
CA LYS A 201 8.84 6.07 -6.29
C LYS A 201 7.51 5.70 -6.96
N ALA A 202 6.93 4.53 -6.67
CA ALA A 202 5.65 4.11 -7.22
C ALA A 202 4.49 5.05 -6.87
N PHE A 203 4.54 5.72 -5.72
CA PHE A 203 3.56 6.72 -5.31
C PHE A 203 3.92 8.15 -5.71
N GLY A 204 5.11 8.36 -6.29
CA GLY A 204 5.60 9.68 -6.69
C GLY A 204 5.85 10.60 -5.50
N VAL A 205 6.25 10.04 -4.35
CA VAL A 205 6.63 10.78 -3.14
C VAL A 205 8.14 10.66 -2.91
N ARG A 206 8.72 11.64 -2.20
CA ARG A 206 10.12 11.54 -1.76
C ARG A 206 10.22 10.67 -0.52
N VAL A 207 11.41 10.12 -0.30
CA VAL A 207 11.77 9.50 0.98
C VAL A 207 12.35 10.58 1.89
N ALA A 208 11.96 10.59 3.15
CA ALA A 208 12.45 11.52 4.16
C ALA A 208 12.67 10.79 5.50
N PRO A 209 13.60 11.25 6.35
CA PRO A 209 13.73 10.72 7.71
C PRO A 209 12.43 10.94 8.49
N ASP A 210 12.01 9.92 9.22
CA ASP A 210 11.01 10.03 10.27
C ASP A 210 11.74 10.12 11.62
N GLU A 211 11.67 11.29 12.28
CA GLU A 211 12.46 11.57 13.48
C GLU A 211 12.07 10.68 14.67
N GLU A 212 10.77 10.39 14.84
CA GLU A 212 10.27 9.52 15.90
C GLU A 212 10.75 8.08 15.69
N PHE A 213 10.69 7.59 14.45
CA PHE A 213 11.18 6.28 14.11
C PHE A 213 12.70 6.18 14.19
N GLU A 214 13.43 7.23 13.83
CA GLU A 214 14.89 7.30 13.98
C GLU A 214 15.32 7.21 15.46
N GLU A 215 14.65 7.94 16.35
CA GLU A 215 14.87 7.84 17.80
C GLU A 215 14.58 6.43 18.31
N TYR A 216 13.45 5.85 17.88
CA TYR A 216 13.06 4.50 18.25
C TYR A 216 14.11 3.46 17.83
N LEU A 217 14.60 3.53 16.59
CA LEU A 217 15.65 2.64 16.09
C LEU A 217 16.97 2.83 16.84
N ARG A 218 17.30 4.05 17.26
CA ARG A 218 18.50 4.33 18.05
C ARG A 218 18.47 3.62 19.40
N HIS A 219 17.31 3.60 20.06
CA HIS A 219 17.12 2.84 21.30
C HIS A 219 17.26 1.33 21.11
N LEU A 220 16.86 0.81 19.94
CA LEU A 220 16.86 -0.62 19.66
C LEU A 220 18.25 -1.18 19.27
N ILE A 221 19.01 -0.41 18.50
CA ILE A 221 20.26 -0.88 17.86
C ILE A 221 21.51 -0.53 18.69
N SER A 222 21.39 0.26 19.77
CA SER A 222 22.50 0.87 20.52
C SER A 222 23.36 1.77 19.60
N ASP A 223 24.30 2.57 20.14
CA ASP A 223 25.22 3.50 19.42
C ASP A 223 26.11 2.89 18.30
N LYS A 224 25.76 1.71 17.75
CA LYS A 224 26.45 1.04 16.65
C LYS A 224 26.07 1.59 15.27
N CYS A 225 25.20 2.59 15.18
CA CYS A 225 24.94 3.30 13.93
C CYS A 225 26.21 4.06 13.50
N THR A 226 26.98 3.49 12.58
CA THR A 226 28.15 4.16 11.99
C THR A 226 27.68 5.09 10.87
N GLY A 227 27.33 6.34 11.22
CA GLY A 227 26.94 7.37 10.25
C GLY A 227 26.03 8.44 10.86
N ASP A 228 25.91 9.58 10.17
CA ASP A 228 25.10 10.72 10.63
C ASP A 228 23.58 10.50 10.47
N ARG A 229 23.15 9.47 9.73
CA ARG A 229 21.73 9.22 9.42
C ARG A 229 21.42 7.73 9.35
N ASN A 230 20.29 7.33 9.93
CA ASN A 230 19.81 5.97 9.83
C ASN A 230 18.99 5.75 8.53
N GLU A 231 19.52 4.97 7.58
CA GLU A 231 18.83 4.67 6.33
C GLU A 231 17.50 3.92 6.56
N MET A 232 17.40 3.15 7.64
CA MET A 232 16.16 2.45 7.99
C MET A 232 15.04 3.39 8.45
N ALA A 233 15.36 4.62 8.84
CA ALA A 233 14.37 5.64 9.20
C ALA A 233 13.88 6.47 8.00
N GLN A 234 14.38 6.20 6.79
CA GLN A 234 13.98 6.89 5.58
C GLN A 234 12.66 6.29 5.07
N LEU A 235 11.56 7.02 5.21
CA LEU A 235 10.21 6.57 4.88
C LEU A 235 9.52 7.42 3.79
N PRO A 236 8.56 6.87 3.02
CA PRO A 236 7.80 7.62 2.02
C PRO A 236 6.98 8.75 2.67
N GLU A 237 7.31 9.99 2.35
CA GLU A 237 6.76 11.16 3.04
C GLU A 237 5.24 11.32 2.79
N GLY A 238 4.48 11.55 3.87
CA GLY A 238 3.07 11.90 3.81
C GLY A 238 2.10 10.75 3.48
N ILE A 239 2.61 9.54 3.27
CA ILE A 239 1.78 8.35 2.99
C ILE A 239 2.06 7.19 3.94
N THR A 240 3.09 7.30 4.76
CA THR A 240 3.52 6.23 5.67
C THR A 240 2.72 6.26 6.97
N GLU A 241 2.24 5.10 7.35
CA GLU A 241 1.61 4.79 8.63
C GLU A 241 2.47 3.70 9.30
N LEU A 242 3.05 4.01 10.45
CA LEU A 242 3.80 3.07 11.27
C LEU A 242 2.84 2.37 12.22
N LEU A 243 2.70 1.06 12.04
CA LEU A 243 1.80 0.22 12.82
C LEU A 243 2.58 -0.43 13.96
N HIS A 244 2.56 0.24 15.12
CA HIS A 244 3.25 -0.23 16.32
C HIS A 244 2.55 -1.42 16.96
N HIS A 245 3.33 -2.38 17.45
CA HIS A 245 2.81 -3.52 18.20
C HIS A 245 3.84 -4.02 19.21
N GLU A 246 3.42 -4.33 20.45
CA GLU A 246 4.32 -4.71 21.56
C GLU A 246 5.17 -5.95 21.29
N LYS A 247 4.67 -6.85 20.43
CA LYS A 247 5.37 -8.10 20.07
C LYS A 247 6.41 -7.92 18.96
N LEU A 248 6.44 -6.77 18.29
CA LEU A 248 7.36 -6.50 17.19
C LEU A 248 8.48 -5.57 17.63
N PRO A 249 9.74 -5.86 17.27
CA PRO A 249 10.87 -4.99 17.58
C PRO A 249 10.87 -3.71 16.73
N VAL A 250 10.20 -3.73 15.58
CA VAL A 250 10.01 -2.57 14.70
C VAL A 250 8.54 -2.55 14.24
N PRO A 251 7.93 -1.37 14.03
CA PRO A 251 6.56 -1.26 13.52
C PRO A 251 6.46 -1.83 12.10
N LEU A 252 5.28 -2.32 11.75
CA LEU A 252 4.98 -2.62 10.34
C LEU A 252 4.80 -1.31 9.57
N ILE A 253 5.33 -1.25 8.36
CA ILE A 253 5.25 -0.05 7.53
C ILE A 253 4.10 -0.23 6.54
N LYS A 254 3.11 0.66 6.62
CA LYS A 254 2.01 0.71 5.67
C LYS A 254 2.07 2.01 4.87
N CYS A 255 2.03 1.91 3.55
CA CYS A 255 1.99 3.03 2.63
C CYS A 255 0.73 2.91 1.77
N GLN A 256 -0.33 3.68 2.08
CA GLN A 256 -1.64 3.52 1.41
C GLN A 256 -2.15 2.06 1.50
N ASN A 257 -2.32 1.39 0.37
CA ASN A 257 -2.72 -0.02 0.27
C ASN A 257 -1.51 -0.98 0.09
N VAL A 258 -0.31 -0.56 0.48
CA VAL A 258 0.90 -1.39 0.47
C VAL A 258 1.34 -1.65 1.91
N ILE A 259 1.49 -2.91 2.29
CA ILE A 259 2.09 -3.33 3.55
C ILE A 259 3.48 -3.90 3.26
N ILE A 260 4.49 -3.29 3.87
CA ILE A 260 5.88 -3.72 3.81
C ILE A 260 6.16 -4.60 5.04
N LEU A 261 6.55 -5.84 4.79
CA LEU A 261 6.91 -6.84 5.78
C LEU A 261 8.43 -6.94 5.89
N SER A 262 8.96 -6.87 7.10
CA SER A 262 10.40 -6.94 7.38
C SER A 262 10.89 -8.37 7.66
N ALA A 263 10.00 -9.35 7.60
CA ALA A 263 10.31 -10.73 7.92
C ALA A 263 11.38 -11.32 7.00
N THR A 264 12.40 -11.94 7.60
CA THR A 264 13.48 -12.66 6.90
C THR A 264 13.24 -14.17 6.85
N ASN A 265 12.33 -14.68 7.68
CA ASN A 265 12.02 -16.10 7.81
C ASN A 265 10.54 -16.31 8.21
N ILE A 266 10.10 -17.56 8.18
CA ILE A 266 8.70 -17.93 8.44
C ILE A 266 8.25 -17.57 9.86
N ILE A 267 9.13 -17.67 10.85
CA ILE A 267 8.80 -17.39 12.25
C ILE A 267 8.53 -15.90 12.43
N GLU A 268 9.36 -15.06 11.81
CA GLU A 268 9.14 -13.60 11.79
C GLU A 268 7.87 -13.24 11.02
N LEU A 269 7.65 -13.85 9.85
CA LEU A 269 6.43 -13.63 9.07
C LEU A 269 5.17 -14.04 9.85
N ASP A 270 5.22 -15.16 10.57
CA ASP A 270 4.11 -15.62 11.41
C ASP A 270 3.81 -14.59 12.50
N ARG A 271 4.85 -14.08 13.16
CA ARG A 271 4.70 -13.05 14.20
C ARG A 271 4.15 -11.74 13.64
N GLU A 272 4.72 -11.24 12.54
CA GLU A 272 4.26 -10.02 11.87
C GLU A 272 2.80 -10.16 11.43
N TRP A 273 2.44 -11.30 10.87
CA TRP A 273 1.06 -11.60 10.46
C TRP A 273 0.09 -11.59 11.64
N ASP A 274 0.42 -12.26 12.74
CA ASP A 274 -0.45 -12.30 13.91
C ASP A 274 -0.70 -10.90 14.48
N CYS A 275 0.37 -10.08 14.55
CA CYS A 275 0.27 -8.68 14.96
C CYS A 275 -0.59 -7.86 13.99
N LEU A 276 -0.41 -8.05 12.68
CA LEU A 276 -1.21 -7.41 11.65
C LEU A 276 -2.71 -7.73 11.81
N ILE A 277 -3.05 -8.98 12.10
CA ILE A 277 -4.43 -9.41 12.34
C ILE A 277 -5.00 -8.83 13.64
N GLU A 278 -4.21 -8.77 14.72
CA GLU A 278 -4.60 -8.12 15.97
C GLU A 278 -4.92 -6.63 15.75
N LEU A 279 -4.02 -5.90 15.08
CA LEU A 279 -4.19 -4.49 14.71
C LEU A 279 -5.37 -4.26 13.76
N THR A 280 -5.60 -5.20 12.85
CA THR A 280 -6.76 -5.16 11.94
C THR A 280 -8.07 -5.19 12.73
N ARG A 281 -8.16 -6.01 13.78
CA ARG A 281 -9.37 -6.12 14.59
C ARG A 281 -9.65 -4.85 15.40
N SER A 282 -8.62 -4.11 15.82
CA SER A 282 -8.77 -2.84 16.53
C SER A 282 -9.05 -1.65 15.60
N SER A 283 -8.43 -1.62 14.43
CA SER A 283 -8.32 -0.40 13.61
C SER A 283 -9.02 -0.51 12.25
N GLY A 284 -9.41 -1.71 11.82
CA GLY A 284 -10.29 -1.94 10.66
C GLY A 284 -9.68 -1.74 9.28
N PHE A 285 -8.35 -1.67 9.13
CA PHE A 285 -7.71 -1.40 7.83
C PHE A 285 -7.67 -2.60 6.86
N LEU A 286 -7.80 -3.84 7.36
CA LEU A 286 -8.01 -5.03 6.54
C LEU A 286 -9.41 -5.61 6.81
N ALA A 287 -10.13 -5.98 5.75
CA ALA A 287 -11.43 -6.61 5.91
C ALA A 287 -11.27 -8.12 6.17
N LEU A 288 -11.80 -8.60 7.30
CA LEU A 288 -11.86 -10.02 7.66
C LEU A 288 -13.18 -10.62 7.16
N VAL A 289 -13.17 -11.17 5.95
CA VAL A 289 -14.40 -11.56 5.21
C VAL A 289 -14.74 -13.05 5.38
N GLY A 290 -14.24 -13.69 6.43
CA GLY A 290 -14.41 -15.12 6.70
C GLY A 290 -13.56 -16.03 5.79
N ALA A 291 -13.06 -17.13 6.34
CA ALA A 291 -12.18 -18.06 5.62
C ALA A 291 -12.90 -18.67 4.41
N PHE A 292 -12.13 -19.03 3.37
CA PHE A 292 -12.63 -19.91 2.32
C PHE A 292 -12.77 -21.33 2.86
N VAL A 293 -13.83 -22.02 2.46
CA VAL A 293 -13.99 -23.45 2.65
C VAL A 293 -13.37 -24.15 1.45
N SER A 294 -12.49 -25.11 1.69
CA SER A 294 -11.85 -25.91 0.65
C SER A 294 -12.07 -27.39 0.88
N LYS A 295 -12.29 -28.12 -0.22
CA LYS A 295 -12.40 -29.58 -0.23
C LYS A 295 -11.56 -30.14 -1.36
N HIS A 296 -10.82 -31.20 -1.06
CA HIS A 296 -9.87 -31.80 -1.99
C HIS A 296 -10.23 -33.26 -2.25
N LEU A 297 -10.35 -33.63 -3.52
CA LEU A 297 -10.59 -34.99 -3.96
C LEU A 297 -9.38 -35.49 -4.74
N ARG A 298 -8.94 -36.71 -4.44
CA ARG A 298 -7.86 -37.41 -5.12
C ARG A 298 -8.43 -38.56 -5.95
N THR A 299 -7.98 -38.70 -7.19
CA THR A 299 -8.38 -39.79 -8.09
C THR A 299 -7.23 -40.32 -8.92
N THR A 300 -7.33 -41.56 -9.37
CA THR A 300 -6.41 -42.21 -10.32
C THR A 300 -6.91 -42.15 -11.77
N LEU A 301 -8.08 -41.55 -12.01
CA LEU A 301 -8.66 -41.36 -13.34
C LEU A 301 -7.76 -40.51 -14.25
N SER A 302 -7.90 -40.70 -15.57
CA SER A 302 -7.16 -39.93 -16.57
C SER A 302 -7.69 -38.50 -16.75
N ASP A 303 -6.86 -37.61 -17.29
CA ASP A 303 -7.26 -36.22 -17.56
C ASP A 303 -8.37 -36.16 -18.60
N VAL A 304 -8.34 -37.07 -19.58
CA VAL A 304 -9.34 -37.14 -20.66
C VAL A 304 -10.71 -37.50 -20.09
N GLU A 305 -10.77 -38.45 -19.16
CA GLU A 305 -12.01 -38.87 -18.51
C GLU A 305 -12.60 -37.78 -17.60
N THR A 306 -11.73 -36.99 -16.94
CA THR A 306 -12.14 -35.99 -15.95
C THR A 306 -12.41 -34.61 -16.56
N ALA A 307 -11.81 -34.28 -17.70
CA ALA A 307 -11.90 -32.96 -18.33
C ALA A 307 -13.34 -32.50 -18.59
N GLN A 308 -14.13 -33.27 -19.35
CA GLN A 308 -15.51 -32.88 -19.68
C GLN A 308 -16.41 -32.75 -18.44
N PRO A 309 -16.43 -33.72 -17.50
CA PRO A 309 -17.16 -33.60 -16.25
C PRO A 309 -16.80 -32.35 -15.43
N LEU A 310 -15.52 -32.00 -15.37
CA LEU A 310 -15.02 -30.83 -14.64
C LEU A 310 -15.37 -29.52 -15.33
N SER A 311 -15.22 -29.43 -16.66
CA SER A 311 -15.63 -28.24 -17.42
C SER A 311 -17.12 -27.95 -17.24
N LYS A 312 -17.96 -28.98 -17.28
CA LYS A 312 -19.40 -28.83 -17.00
C LYS A 312 -19.64 -28.37 -15.57
N LEU A 313 -18.89 -28.91 -14.61
CA LEU A 313 -19.04 -28.55 -13.20
C LEU A 313 -18.66 -27.09 -12.94
N GLY A 314 -17.64 -26.56 -13.62
CA GLY A 314 -17.29 -25.14 -13.55
C GLY A 314 -18.40 -24.20 -14.06
N LEU A 315 -19.22 -24.66 -15.01
CA LEU A 315 -20.40 -23.92 -15.49
C LEU A 315 -21.58 -24.03 -14.51
N ASP A 316 -21.76 -25.19 -13.88
CA ASP A 316 -22.84 -25.44 -12.91
C ASP A 316 -22.58 -24.71 -11.56
N PHE A 317 -21.32 -24.40 -11.24
CA PHE A 317 -20.88 -23.75 -10.00
C PHE A 317 -19.95 -22.55 -10.25
N PRO A 318 -20.44 -21.45 -10.85
CA PRO A 318 -19.60 -20.30 -11.24
C PRO A 318 -19.09 -19.46 -10.05
N ASP A 319 -19.68 -19.64 -8.88
CA ASP A 319 -19.29 -19.06 -7.59
C ASP A 319 -18.13 -19.81 -6.92
N LEU A 320 -17.78 -21.01 -7.38
CA LEU A 320 -16.70 -21.82 -6.83
C LEU A 320 -15.45 -21.74 -7.71
N SER A 321 -14.29 -21.71 -7.07
CA SER A 321 -13.02 -21.95 -7.73
C SER A 321 -12.73 -23.45 -7.74
N ILE A 322 -12.78 -24.05 -8.93
CA ILE A 322 -12.51 -25.47 -9.16
C ILE A 322 -11.17 -25.58 -9.89
N GLY A 323 -10.15 -26.08 -9.18
CA GLY A 323 -8.81 -26.29 -9.70
C GLY A 323 -8.45 -27.76 -9.78
N CYS A 324 -7.54 -28.12 -10.67
CA CYS A 324 -7.03 -29.48 -10.79
C CYS A 324 -5.52 -29.48 -11.06
N TYR A 325 -4.79 -30.35 -10.38
CA TYR A 325 -3.37 -30.59 -10.66
C TYR A 325 -3.02 -32.06 -10.42
N ARG A 326 -2.05 -32.57 -11.18
CA ARG A 326 -1.49 -33.91 -10.94
C ARG A 326 -0.25 -33.83 -10.07
N GLU A 327 -0.12 -34.77 -9.14
CA GLU A 327 1.09 -34.89 -8.31
C GLU A 327 2.30 -35.33 -9.14
N SER A 328 2.08 -36.15 -10.17
CA SER A 328 3.08 -36.50 -11.18
C SER A 328 2.39 -36.96 -12.47
N ARG A 329 3.12 -37.10 -13.58
CA ARG A 329 2.53 -37.53 -14.87
C ARG A 329 1.77 -38.86 -14.79
N TYR A 330 2.19 -39.76 -13.91
CA TYR A 330 1.55 -41.05 -13.67
C TYR A 330 0.89 -41.12 -12.28
N GLY A 331 0.86 -39.99 -11.57
CA GLY A 331 0.34 -39.88 -10.22
C GLY A 331 -1.13 -39.53 -10.19
N SER A 332 -1.63 -39.37 -8.97
CA SER A 332 -3.02 -39.02 -8.72
C SER A 332 -3.33 -37.60 -9.22
N LEU A 333 -4.54 -37.43 -9.74
CA LEU A 333 -5.13 -36.12 -9.99
C LEU A 333 -5.79 -35.63 -8.69
N VAL A 334 -5.42 -34.43 -8.26
CA VAL A 334 -6.02 -33.73 -7.13
C VAL A 334 -6.93 -32.65 -7.69
N ILE A 335 -8.20 -32.68 -7.28
CA ILE A 335 -9.23 -31.73 -7.67
C ILE A 335 -9.61 -30.96 -6.42
N SER A 336 -9.54 -29.64 -6.50
CA SER A 336 -9.74 -28.74 -5.37
C SER A 336 -10.96 -27.87 -5.63
N PHE A 337 -11.89 -27.87 -4.69
CA PHE A 337 -13.07 -27.01 -4.69
C PHE A 337 -12.87 -25.96 -3.61
N ARG A 338 -13.07 -24.68 -3.94
CA ARG A 338 -12.94 -23.58 -2.99
C ARG A 338 -14.09 -22.59 -3.16
N GLY A 339 -14.70 -22.20 -2.05
CA GLY A 339 -15.80 -21.23 -2.03
C GLY A 339 -16.04 -20.62 -0.66
N LYS A 340 -17.02 -19.73 -0.56
CA LYS A 340 -17.47 -19.13 0.71
C LYS A 340 -18.58 -19.92 1.40
N ASP A 341 -19.31 -20.74 0.65
CA ASP A 341 -20.43 -21.56 1.13
C ASP A 341 -20.02 -23.04 1.14
N GLU A 342 -19.95 -23.62 2.34
CA GLU A 342 -19.62 -25.03 2.56
C GLU A 342 -20.60 -25.97 1.87
N ALA A 343 -21.91 -25.67 1.91
CA ALA A 343 -22.93 -26.51 1.30
C ALA A 343 -22.79 -26.54 -0.23
N ARG A 344 -22.40 -25.40 -0.84
CA ARG A 344 -22.08 -25.33 -2.28
C ARG A 344 -20.85 -26.16 -2.63
N VAL A 345 -19.79 -26.06 -1.83
CA VAL A 345 -18.55 -26.83 -2.01
C VAL A 345 -18.84 -28.34 -1.92
N GLU A 346 -19.62 -28.78 -0.93
CA GLU A 346 -20.01 -30.19 -0.78
C GLU A 346 -20.86 -30.66 -1.96
N ALA A 347 -21.86 -29.86 -2.36
CA ALA A 347 -22.71 -30.19 -3.49
C ALA A 347 -21.92 -30.37 -4.80
N ALA A 348 -20.90 -29.54 -5.04
CA ALA A 348 -20.03 -29.67 -6.20
C ALA A 348 -19.18 -30.95 -6.14
N ALA A 349 -18.60 -31.26 -4.98
CA ALA A 349 -17.82 -32.47 -4.76
C ALA A 349 -18.67 -33.74 -4.95
N GLU A 350 -19.89 -33.77 -4.40
CA GLU A 350 -20.84 -34.86 -4.60
C GLU A 350 -21.29 -35.00 -6.05
N ALA A 351 -21.59 -33.88 -6.72
CA ALA A 351 -21.99 -33.88 -8.13
C ALA A 351 -20.90 -34.47 -9.02
N LEU A 352 -19.62 -34.24 -8.70
CA LEU A 352 -18.51 -34.90 -9.37
C LEU A 352 -18.48 -36.40 -9.05
N ARG A 353 -18.56 -36.78 -7.78
CA ARG A 353 -18.53 -38.21 -7.36
C ARG A 353 -19.62 -39.02 -8.05
N LYS A 354 -20.84 -38.48 -8.19
CA LYS A 354 -21.99 -39.14 -8.84
C LYS A 354 -21.78 -39.42 -10.34
N LYS A 355 -20.87 -38.71 -11.01
CA LYS A 355 -20.56 -38.93 -12.44
C LYS A 355 -19.65 -40.13 -12.70
N PHE A 356 -19.01 -40.67 -11.66
CA PHE A 356 -18.05 -41.78 -11.77
C PHE A 356 -18.46 -42.95 -10.88
N HIS A 357 -17.76 -44.08 -11.02
CA HIS A 357 -18.01 -45.27 -10.22
C HIS A 357 -17.71 -45.02 -8.73
N PRO A 358 -18.42 -45.71 -7.81
CA PRO A 358 -18.14 -45.60 -6.38
C PRO A 358 -16.68 -45.94 -6.07
N GLY A 359 -16.02 -45.12 -5.26
CA GLY A 359 -14.60 -45.28 -4.89
C GLY A 359 -13.59 -44.68 -5.88
N ALA A 360 -14.03 -44.04 -6.96
CA ALA A 360 -13.13 -43.34 -7.89
C ALA A 360 -12.40 -42.14 -7.26
N PHE A 361 -12.93 -41.60 -6.16
CA PHE A 361 -12.38 -40.43 -5.47
C PHE A 361 -12.18 -40.73 -3.99
N ASN A 362 -11.02 -40.35 -3.47
CA ASN A 362 -10.72 -40.33 -2.05
C ASN A 362 -10.63 -38.88 -1.59
N GLU A 363 -11.26 -38.55 -0.46
CA GLU A 363 -11.12 -37.23 0.14
C GLU A 363 -9.76 -37.10 0.82
N ILE A 364 -9.14 -35.93 0.67
CA ILE A 364 -7.92 -35.58 1.38
C ILE A 364 -8.16 -34.29 2.16
N ASN A 365 -7.59 -34.21 3.36
CA ASN A 365 -7.67 -33.04 4.23
C ASN A 365 -6.80 -31.90 3.75
#